data_AF-A0A0L0C0V7-F1
#
_entry.id   AF-A0A0L0C0V7-F1
#
_cell.length_a   1.000
_cell.length_b   1.000
_cell.length_c   1.000
_cell.angle_alpha   90.00
_cell.angle_beta   90.00
_cell.angle_gamma   90.00
#
_symmetry.space_group_name_H-M   'P 1'
#
loop_
_entity.id
_entity.type
_entity.pdbx_description
1 polymer ?
#
loop_
_entity_poly.entity_id
_entity_poly.type
_entity_poly.pdbx_seq_one_letter_code
_entity_poly.pdbx_strand_id
1 'polypeptide(L)'
;QFKNKMEVETARQNGYAGSSDGSRESSVERELNGDIKAVELNGSSGSPRSQNGLMKKPHSVADGHDGRIKRKAKRLIQRQNSRGESNGAAGLTAAAMNGNAKDYIVPHRRWKNSRRSRTAYGRGLPKKGGAGGKGVWGLPGSEALEELYEDENDPNYDSETNDQNIVLTEVIPELTPEEFFKLAEPIILEYYEHGDTHEVAVNLDEILTGFLRPYVTSVIVEIALDHKDSQREMTSVLISDLYGRVITGRDIEKGFEILLENLPDLTLDTPEAPTILGNFLARAVADDCIPPKFITKPSDHGELNEHAMTAIRRADTLLHMKQGWAHLDNVWGMGGPLRPVKTITKQMTLLLKEYLSSRDIQEAHRCLRALEVPHFHHELVYESVVMTLESLSQTTEEAMCELLASLDKACLVLPAGMEQGFMRVFDDMADIVLDVPLAYIILDRFVERCNRAGFITDKILSNMPSRGRKRFVSEGDGGHIKPPTIPIRD
;
A
#
# COMPACT_ATOMS: atom_id res chain seq x y z
N GLN A 1 -48.02 -47.74 14.93
CA GLN A 1 -49.43 -48.02 15.27
C GLN A 1 -49.41 -48.60 16.69
N PHE A 2 -49.70 -47.83 17.74
CA PHE A 2 -51.06 -47.69 18.27
C PHE A 2 -51.15 -46.52 19.27
N LYS A 3 -52.12 -45.64 18.97
CA LYS A 3 -53.05 -44.90 19.86
C LYS A 3 -52.55 -43.86 20.90
N ASN A 4 -52.97 -42.63 20.58
CA ASN A 4 -53.32 -41.47 21.40
C ASN A 4 -54.15 -41.73 22.67
N LYS A 5 -53.93 -40.86 23.67
CA LYS A 5 -54.88 -40.17 24.57
C LYS A 5 -54.17 -38.89 25.04
N MET A 6 -54.52 -37.66 24.62
CA MET A 6 -55.62 -36.80 25.10
C MET A 6 -55.89 -36.90 26.61
N GLU A 7 -56.03 -35.86 27.43
CA GLU A 7 -55.91 -34.39 27.38
C GLU A 7 -56.40 -33.90 28.78
N VAL A 8 -56.29 -32.59 29.11
CA VAL A 8 -57.19 -31.82 30.04
C VAL A 8 -56.91 -32.04 31.57
N GLU A 9 -56.77 -31.07 32.49
CA GLU A 9 -57.15 -29.65 32.58
C GLU A 9 -56.41 -28.93 33.75
N THR A 10 -56.26 -27.61 33.57
CA THR A 10 -56.15 -26.45 34.49
C THR A 10 -56.23 -26.61 36.03
N ALA A 11 -55.38 -25.83 36.75
CA ALA A 11 -55.84 -24.79 37.70
C ALA A 11 -54.69 -23.88 38.20
N ARG A 12 -55.06 -22.64 38.49
CA ARG A 12 -54.28 -21.43 38.83
C ARG A 12 -53.67 -21.42 40.25
N GLN A 13 -52.57 -20.65 40.37
CA GLN A 13 -52.38 -19.44 41.22
C GLN A 13 -51.19 -19.41 42.21
N ASN A 14 -50.34 -18.38 41.98
CA ASN A 14 -49.55 -17.55 42.91
C ASN A 14 -48.39 -18.11 43.75
N GLY A 15 -47.22 -17.46 43.61
CA GLY A 15 -46.27 -17.28 44.71
C GLY A 15 -44.78 -17.18 44.34
N TYR A 16 -44.28 -15.96 44.18
CA TYR A 16 -42.92 -15.46 44.46
C TYR A 16 -41.73 -16.45 44.57
N ALA A 17 -40.75 -16.30 43.67
CA ALA A 17 -39.32 -16.19 44.01
C ALA A 17 -38.55 -15.64 42.80
N GLY A 18 -37.99 -14.43 42.95
CA GLY A 18 -37.05 -13.86 41.99
C GLY A 18 -35.67 -14.49 42.12
N SER A 19 -35.04 -14.81 41.00
CA SER A 19 -33.63 -15.14 40.89
C SER A 19 -33.01 -14.20 39.87
N SER A 20 -32.28 -13.23 40.39
CA SER A 20 -31.29 -12.42 39.70
C SER A 20 -30.15 -13.32 39.21
N ASP A 21 -29.83 -13.28 37.92
CA ASP A 21 -28.45 -13.48 37.50
C ASP A 21 -28.08 -12.36 36.55
N GLY A 22 -27.29 -11.43 37.08
CA GLY A 22 -26.74 -10.29 36.36
C GLY A 22 -25.34 -10.66 35.92
N SER A 23 -25.18 -10.96 34.63
CA SER A 23 -23.86 -11.01 34.00
C SER A 23 -23.23 -9.63 34.08
N ARG A 24 -22.17 -9.52 34.90
CA ARG A 24 -21.31 -8.34 34.98
C ARG A 24 -20.56 -8.20 33.65
N GLU A 25 -21.01 -7.28 32.80
CA GLU A 25 -20.18 -6.71 31.75
C GLU A 25 -18.85 -6.21 32.35
N SER A 26 -17.75 -6.55 31.71
CA SER A 26 -16.43 -6.10 32.12
C SER A 26 -16.25 -4.62 31.76
N SER A 27 -15.52 -3.85 32.56
CA SER A 27 -15.24 -2.43 32.25
C SER A 27 -14.56 -2.20 30.90
N VAL A 28 -13.91 -3.23 30.35
CA VAL A 28 -13.24 -3.22 29.05
C VAL A 28 -14.26 -3.20 27.89
N GLU A 29 -15.39 -3.90 28.03
CA GLU A 29 -16.47 -3.91 27.01
C GLU A 29 -17.21 -2.57 26.93
N ARG A 30 -17.21 -1.77 27.99
CA ARG A 30 -17.80 -0.41 27.98
C ARG A 30 -16.93 0.61 27.26
N GLU A 31 -15.61 0.51 27.36
CA GLU A 31 -14.69 1.42 26.66
C GLU A 31 -14.68 1.17 25.14
N LEU A 32 -14.90 -0.07 24.71
CA LEU A 32 -14.97 -0.43 23.28
C LEU A 32 -16.22 0.14 22.57
N ASN A 33 -17.32 0.37 23.29
CA ASN A 33 -18.59 0.83 22.71
C ASN A 33 -18.80 2.36 22.75
N GLY A 34 -17.93 3.12 23.43
CA GLY A 34 -18.12 4.56 23.68
C GLY A 34 -17.67 5.50 22.57
N ASP A 35 -16.61 5.16 21.83
CA ASP A 35 -15.82 6.15 21.07
C ASP A 35 -15.69 5.84 19.57
N ILE A 36 -16.78 5.42 18.94
CA ILE A 36 -16.89 5.48 17.48
C ILE A 36 -18.09 6.35 17.12
N LYS A 37 -17.89 7.66 17.27
CA LYS A 37 -18.68 8.66 16.53
C LYS A 37 -17.81 9.18 15.40
N ALA A 38 -18.30 8.97 14.18
CA ALA A 38 -17.83 9.56 12.96
C ALA A 38 -17.63 11.07 13.14
N VAL A 39 -16.44 11.57 12.81
CA VAL A 39 -16.18 13.00 12.68
C VAL A 39 -16.29 13.33 11.20
N GLU A 40 -17.44 13.89 10.82
CA GLU A 40 -17.63 14.54 9.55
C GLU A 40 -17.67 16.08 9.71
N LEU A 41 -16.83 16.71 8.90
CA LEU A 41 -17.05 17.94 8.12
C LEU A 41 -16.71 19.34 8.68
N ASN A 42 -15.89 19.99 7.84
CA ASN A 42 -15.96 21.35 7.31
C ASN A 42 -15.25 22.51 8.03
N GLY A 43 -14.42 23.18 7.22
CA GLY A 43 -13.73 24.41 7.56
C GLY A 43 -14.59 25.67 7.39
N SER A 44 -14.14 26.75 8.02
CA SER A 44 -14.15 28.11 7.48
C SER A 44 -13.36 29.05 8.39
N SER A 45 -12.46 29.81 7.76
CA SER A 45 -12.02 31.20 8.04
C SER A 45 -11.84 31.70 9.47
N GLY A 46 -10.62 32.14 9.78
CA GLY A 46 -10.38 33.11 10.85
C GLY A 46 -8.90 33.39 11.13
N SER A 47 -8.25 34.26 10.34
CA SER A 47 -6.95 34.84 10.70
C SER A 47 -7.07 35.79 11.91
N PRO A 48 -6.00 35.97 12.68
CA PRO A 48 -5.44 37.31 12.78
C PRO A 48 -3.91 37.38 12.69
N ARG A 49 -3.46 38.59 12.35
CA ARG A 49 -2.10 39.02 12.00
C ARG A 49 -1.15 39.16 13.20
N SER A 50 0.11 38.83 12.91
CA SER A 50 1.36 39.58 13.18
C SER A 50 1.79 39.84 14.63
N GLN A 51 2.97 39.31 15.00
CA GLN A 51 4.09 40.14 15.49
C GLN A 51 5.45 39.54 15.09
N ASN A 52 6.38 40.45 14.79
CA ASN A 52 7.74 40.28 14.28
C ASN A 52 8.72 39.61 15.26
N GLY A 53 9.72 38.90 14.73
CA GLY A 53 10.94 38.52 15.48
C GLY A 53 12.08 38.12 14.54
N LEU A 54 13.06 39.01 14.41
CA LEU A 54 14.18 38.98 13.47
C LEU A 54 15.17 37.81 13.63
N MET A 55 15.73 37.45 12.48
CA MET A 55 16.84 36.52 12.21
C MET A 55 18.13 36.83 13.00
N LYS A 56 18.84 35.77 13.42
CA LYS A 56 20.31 35.76 13.55
C LYS A 56 20.87 34.43 13.05
N LYS A 57 21.69 34.50 12.00
CA LYS A 57 22.58 33.43 11.51
C LYS A 57 23.81 33.31 12.43
N PRO A 58 24.44 32.14 12.51
CA PRO A 58 25.89 32.07 12.65
C PRO A 58 26.56 31.42 11.42
N HIS A 59 27.83 31.80 11.26
CA HIS A 59 28.73 31.50 10.15
C HIS A 59 29.25 30.06 10.13
N SER A 60 29.64 29.66 8.92
CA SER A 60 30.35 28.45 8.51
C SER A 60 31.82 28.41 8.98
N VAL A 61 32.29 27.23 9.40
CA VAL A 61 33.71 26.90 9.58
C VAL A 61 34.04 25.65 8.75
N ALA A 62 35.25 25.63 8.20
CA ALA A 62 35.73 24.84 7.09
C ALA A 62 36.16 23.39 7.40
N ASP A 63 36.10 22.59 6.33
CA ASP A 63 36.90 21.43 5.91
C ASP A 63 37.56 20.47 6.91
N GLY A 64 37.14 19.22 6.81
CA GLY A 64 37.88 18.02 7.22
C GLY A 64 37.41 16.83 6.38
N HIS A 65 38.24 16.41 5.43
CA HIS A 65 38.05 15.25 4.54
C HIS A 65 37.92 13.93 5.32
N ASP A 66 36.92 13.08 4.99
CA ASP A 66 37.19 11.66 4.76
C ASP A 66 36.06 10.91 3.97
N GLY A 67 36.42 10.36 2.81
CA GLY A 67 36.40 8.90 2.65
C GLY A 67 35.15 8.08 2.29
N ARG A 68 34.06 8.60 1.69
CA ARG A 68 32.94 7.71 1.26
C ARG A 68 32.45 7.87 -0.19
N ILE A 69 32.64 6.81 -0.96
CA ILE A 69 32.20 6.57 -2.34
C ILE A 69 30.66 6.69 -2.43
N LYS A 70 30.14 7.66 -3.18
CA LYS A 70 28.72 7.79 -3.52
C LYS A 70 28.53 7.52 -5.02
N ARG A 71 27.77 6.47 -5.37
CA ARG A 71 27.42 6.13 -6.75
C ARG A 71 26.45 7.17 -7.32
N LYS A 72 26.71 7.61 -8.56
CA LYS A 72 25.96 8.63 -9.30
C LYS A 72 24.56 8.13 -9.66
N ALA A 73 23.53 8.89 -9.28
CA ALA A 73 22.22 8.85 -9.91
C ALA A 73 22.25 9.65 -11.23
N LYS A 74 21.82 9.04 -12.33
CA LYS A 74 21.57 9.72 -13.62
C LYS A 74 20.17 10.34 -13.55
N ARG A 75 20.09 11.68 -13.46
CA ARG A 75 18.88 12.43 -13.81
C ARG A 75 19.00 12.92 -15.25
N LEU A 76 17.99 12.56 -16.04
CA LEU A 76 17.72 13.00 -17.41
C LEU A 76 17.36 14.49 -17.38
N ILE A 77 18.12 15.33 -18.10
CA ILE A 77 17.84 16.75 -18.27
C ILE A 77 17.12 16.93 -19.61
N GLN A 78 15.82 17.21 -19.51
CA GLN A 78 14.96 17.67 -20.59
C GLN A 78 15.29 19.14 -20.90
N ARG A 79 15.70 19.44 -22.13
CA ARG A 79 15.82 20.82 -22.64
C ARG A 79 14.56 21.17 -23.42
N GLN A 80 13.72 22.02 -22.84
CA GLN A 80 12.66 22.74 -23.55
C GLN A 80 13.13 24.16 -23.90
N ASN A 81 12.87 24.56 -25.15
CA ASN A 81 13.01 25.94 -25.63
C ASN A 81 11.77 26.75 -25.22
N SER A 82 11.99 27.83 -24.47
CA SER A 82 11.15 29.04 -24.40
C SER A 82 11.15 29.74 -25.77
N ARG A 83 10.18 30.52 -26.28
CA ARG A 83 9.06 31.38 -25.79
C ARG A 83 8.50 32.00 -27.11
N GLY A 84 7.27 32.45 -27.35
CA GLY A 84 6.04 32.61 -26.59
C GLY A 84 4.99 33.28 -27.50
N GLU A 85 3.74 32.78 -27.40
CA GLU A 85 2.50 33.56 -27.17
C GLU A 85 2.18 34.81 -28.01
N SER A 86 1.07 34.79 -28.77
CA SER A 86 -0.29 35.09 -28.24
C SER A 86 -1.33 35.38 -29.35
N ASN A 87 -2.46 34.69 -29.22
CA ASN A 87 -3.86 35.07 -29.46
C ASN A 87 -4.33 35.76 -30.75
N GLY A 88 -5.36 35.16 -31.37
CA GLY A 88 -6.32 35.84 -32.24
C GLY A 88 -7.28 34.87 -32.93
N ALA A 89 -8.58 35.03 -32.68
CA ALA A 89 -9.67 34.08 -32.94
C ALA A 89 -10.36 34.20 -34.32
N ALA A 90 -11.31 33.26 -34.55
CA ALA A 90 -12.35 33.19 -35.59
C ALA A 90 -11.87 32.79 -37.00
N GLY A 91 -12.52 31.92 -37.78
CA GLY A 91 -13.91 31.49 -37.82
C GLY A 91 -14.48 31.79 -39.23
N LEU A 92 -15.05 30.76 -39.88
CA LEU A 92 -15.96 30.79 -41.04
C LEU A 92 -15.42 30.75 -42.51
N THR A 93 -15.87 29.67 -43.19
CA THR A 93 -16.54 29.58 -44.50
C THR A 93 -15.87 29.99 -45.83
N ALA A 94 -15.84 28.99 -46.72
CA ALA A 94 -16.39 28.93 -48.08
C ALA A 94 -15.89 29.86 -49.22
N ALA A 95 -15.55 29.16 -50.30
CA ALA A 95 -15.90 29.44 -51.71
C ALA A 95 -15.13 30.51 -52.52
N ALA A 96 -14.56 29.99 -53.61
CA ALA A 96 -14.64 30.49 -54.99
C ALA A 96 -13.73 31.64 -55.49
N MET A 97 -12.97 31.25 -56.52
CA MET A 97 -12.79 31.93 -57.82
C MET A 97 -11.79 33.10 -58.01
N ASN A 98 -10.83 32.80 -58.89
CA ASN A 98 -10.32 33.57 -60.04
C ASN A 98 -9.78 35.01 -59.89
N GLY A 99 -8.58 35.22 -60.44
CA GLY A 99 -8.33 36.39 -61.29
C GLY A 99 -7.10 37.26 -60.98
N ASN A 100 -6.03 37.02 -61.74
CA ASN A 100 -5.11 37.98 -62.38
C ASN A 100 -4.56 39.24 -61.66
N ALA A 101 -3.21 39.25 -61.59
CA ALA A 101 -2.27 40.31 -62.01
C ALA A 101 -2.29 41.70 -61.33
N LYS A 102 -1.15 42.09 -60.71
CA LYS A 102 -0.20 43.08 -61.27
C LYS A 102 0.98 43.37 -60.32
N ASP A 103 2.11 43.60 -60.97
CA ASP A 103 3.45 43.89 -60.47
C ASP A 103 3.57 45.09 -59.52
N TYR A 104 4.58 45.06 -58.64
CA TYR A 104 5.61 46.10 -58.59
C TYR A 104 6.94 45.54 -58.03
N ILE A 105 7.90 45.37 -58.95
CA ILE A 105 9.34 45.20 -58.74
C ILE A 105 9.94 46.63 -58.58
N VAL A 106 11.03 46.92 -57.86
CA VAL A 106 12.51 46.89 -58.15
C VAL A 106 13.18 47.67 -56.97
N PRO A 107 14.53 47.82 -56.79
CA PRO A 107 15.67 47.27 -57.51
C PRO A 107 16.92 46.85 -56.69
N HIS A 108 17.53 45.75 -57.13
CA HIS A 108 18.95 45.58 -57.51
C HIS A 108 20.01 46.61 -57.08
N ARG A 109 21.13 46.14 -56.49
CA ARG A 109 22.55 46.37 -56.89
C ARG A 109 23.46 45.34 -56.20
N ARG A 110 24.55 44.78 -56.74
CA ARG A 110 25.22 44.68 -58.06
C ARG A 110 26.31 43.58 -57.86
N TRP A 111 26.40 42.57 -58.72
CA TRP A 111 27.37 42.43 -59.84
C TRP A 111 28.79 41.98 -59.45
N LYS A 112 29.20 40.77 -59.86
CA LYS A 112 30.40 40.38 -60.67
C LYS A 112 30.77 38.93 -60.36
N ASN A 113 30.41 37.99 -61.24
CA ASN A 113 31.32 36.99 -61.80
C ASN A 113 30.58 36.09 -62.79
N SER A 114 30.62 36.54 -64.04
CA SER A 114 30.30 35.77 -65.22
C SER A 114 31.33 34.66 -65.40
N ARG A 115 30.92 33.42 -65.13
CA ARG A 115 31.50 32.22 -65.73
C ARG A 115 30.42 31.50 -66.52
N ARG A 116 30.14 31.98 -67.74
CA ARG A 116 29.42 31.19 -68.75
C ARG A 116 30.32 30.02 -69.17
N SER A 117 29.83 28.78 -69.09
CA SER A 117 30.38 27.70 -69.89
C SER A 117 29.80 27.80 -71.30
N ARG A 118 30.66 27.77 -72.31
CA ARG A 118 30.31 27.77 -73.74
C ARG A 118 30.21 26.32 -74.25
N THR A 119 29.25 25.56 -73.73
CA THR A 119 28.97 24.22 -74.26
C THR A 119 27.46 24.05 -74.40
N ALA A 120 27.04 23.62 -75.59
CA ALA A 120 25.64 23.53 -76.03
C ALA A 120 24.83 22.38 -75.39
N TYR A 121 25.27 21.87 -74.23
CA TYR A 121 24.54 20.87 -73.46
C TYR A 121 24.34 21.41 -72.05
N GLY A 122 23.07 21.56 -71.67
CA GLY A 122 22.69 22.12 -70.37
C GLY A 122 23.32 21.36 -69.21
N ARG A 123 23.65 22.09 -68.13
CA ARG A 123 24.03 21.49 -66.85
C ARG A 123 22.86 20.57 -66.46
N GLY A 124 23.08 19.26 -66.35
CA GLY A 124 22.07 18.25 -66.02
C GLY A 124 21.49 18.38 -64.61
N LEU A 125 21.06 19.58 -64.21
CA LEU A 125 20.24 19.79 -63.03
C LEU A 125 18.80 19.42 -63.38
N PRO A 126 18.11 18.64 -62.52
CA PRO A 126 16.69 18.39 -62.66
C PRO A 126 15.92 19.71 -62.73
N LYS A 127 14.97 19.83 -63.65
CA LYS A 127 14.09 21.00 -63.72
C LYS A 127 13.26 21.07 -62.43
N LYS A 128 13.08 22.28 -61.88
CA LYS A 128 12.25 22.52 -60.67
C LYS A 128 10.88 21.84 -60.85
N GLY A 129 10.60 20.85 -59.99
CA GLY A 129 9.37 20.06 -60.00
C GLY A 129 9.48 18.69 -60.69
N GLY A 130 10.62 18.33 -61.29
CA GLY A 130 10.84 17.01 -61.89
C GLY A 130 11.72 16.13 -61.01
N ALA A 131 11.21 14.96 -60.64
CA ALA A 131 12.01 13.86 -60.13
C ALA A 131 12.90 13.32 -61.26
N GLY A 132 14.22 13.30 -61.04
CA GLY A 132 15.15 12.53 -61.87
C GLY A 132 15.49 13.10 -63.25
N GLY A 133 16.68 13.69 -63.37
CA GLY A 133 17.37 13.71 -64.67
C GLY A 133 17.91 12.32 -65.00
N LYS A 134 18.32 12.11 -66.26
CA LYS A 134 18.90 10.84 -66.75
C LYS A 134 20.04 10.38 -65.81
N GLY A 135 19.82 9.30 -65.05
CA GLY A 135 20.79 8.71 -64.12
C GLY A 135 20.59 9.03 -62.63
N VAL A 136 19.42 9.51 -62.19
CA VAL A 136 19.10 9.76 -60.77
C VAL A 136 17.87 8.97 -60.34
N TRP A 137 17.92 8.33 -59.17
CA TRP A 137 16.93 7.39 -58.61
C TRP A 137 15.59 8.01 -58.14
N GLY A 138 15.04 9.00 -58.85
CA GLY A 138 13.76 9.62 -58.47
C GLY A 138 13.81 10.43 -57.16
N LEU A 139 12.63 10.76 -56.60
CA LEU A 139 12.52 11.44 -55.30
C LEU A 139 12.49 10.39 -54.18
N PRO A 140 13.25 10.54 -53.07
CA PRO A 140 13.18 9.59 -51.95
C PRO A 140 11.74 9.43 -51.43
N GLY A 141 11.26 8.19 -51.33
CA GLY A 141 9.88 7.88 -50.92
C GLY A 141 8.82 7.92 -52.03
N SER A 142 9.19 8.21 -53.29
CA SER A 142 8.26 8.03 -54.42
C SER A 142 7.90 6.56 -54.64
N GLU A 143 8.82 5.65 -54.29
CA GLU A 143 8.63 4.19 -54.33
C GLU A 143 7.52 3.68 -53.38
N ALA A 144 7.12 4.45 -52.37
CA ALA A 144 6.06 4.07 -51.44
C ALA A 144 4.65 4.50 -51.91
N LEU A 145 4.58 5.37 -52.92
CA LEU A 145 3.33 5.88 -53.52
C LEU A 145 3.15 5.40 -54.96
N GLU A 146 4.14 4.72 -55.52
CA GLU A 146 4.07 4.07 -56.81
C GLU A 146 3.21 2.81 -56.64
N GLU A 147 1.94 2.91 -57.02
CA GLU A 147 1.13 1.71 -57.28
C GLU A 147 1.93 0.86 -58.27
N LEU A 148 2.44 -0.28 -57.80
CA LEU A 148 3.17 -1.25 -58.62
C LEU A 148 2.20 -1.76 -59.69
N TYR A 149 2.13 -1.04 -60.81
CA TYR A 149 1.52 -1.53 -62.03
C TYR A 149 2.50 -2.55 -62.62
N GLU A 150 2.34 -3.79 -62.21
CA GLU A 150 3.09 -4.89 -62.80
C GLU A 150 2.62 -5.07 -64.24
N ASP A 151 3.53 -4.89 -65.20
CA ASP A 151 3.28 -5.12 -66.62
C ASP A 151 3.36 -6.62 -66.90
N GLU A 152 2.20 -7.25 -67.17
CA GLU A 152 2.09 -8.68 -67.48
C GLU A 152 2.94 -9.12 -68.69
N ASN A 153 3.42 -8.17 -69.52
CA ASN A 153 4.29 -8.46 -70.65
C ASN A 153 5.79 -8.26 -70.36
N ASP A 154 6.19 -7.95 -69.12
CA ASP A 154 7.60 -7.86 -68.75
C ASP A 154 8.23 -9.27 -68.80
N PRO A 155 9.35 -9.48 -69.52
CA PRO A 155 10.03 -10.78 -69.58
C PRO A 155 10.57 -11.29 -68.24
N ASN A 156 10.54 -10.46 -67.19
CA ASN A 156 10.86 -10.80 -65.82
C ASN A 156 9.61 -10.85 -64.91
N TYR A 157 8.40 -10.76 -65.49
CA TYR A 157 7.12 -10.96 -64.80
C TYR A 157 6.99 -12.45 -64.42
N ASP A 158 6.83 -12.71 -63.14
CA ASP A 158 6.62 -14.04 -62.61
C ASP A 158 5.16 -14.16 -62.12
N SER A 159 4.34 -14.82 -62.95
CA SER A 159 2.93 -15.01 -62.69
C SER A 159 2.63 -15.91 -61.48
N GLU A 160 3.63 -16.64 -60.95
CA GLU A 160 3.47 -17.49 -59.76
C GLU A 160 3.77 -16.74 -58.45
N THR A 161 4.41 -15.57 -58.49
CA THR A 161 4.72 -14.78 -57.28
C THR A 161 3.73 -13.65 -57.00
N ASN A 162 2.94 -13.24 -57.99
CA ASN A 162 1.86 -12.24 -57.80
C ASN A 162 0.51 -12.91 -57.52
N ASP A 163 0.47 -13.77 -56.50
CA ASP A 163 -0.78 -14.27 -55.94
C ASP A 163 -1.51 -13.09 -55.27
N GLN A 164 -2.32 -12.36 -56.03
CA GLN A 164 -3.34 -11.40 -55.53
C GLN A 164 -4.35 -12.03 -54.55
N ASN A 165 -4.17 -13.30 -54.20
CA ASN A 165 -4.93 -14.07 -53.21
C ASN A 165 -4.27 -14.10 -51.81
N ILE A 166 -3.10 -13.50 -51.60
CA ILE A 166 -2.46 -13.46 -50.27
C ILE A 166 -2.97 -12.24 -49.50
N VAL A 167 -4.01 -12.46 -48.68
CA VAL A 167 -4.46 -11.49 -47.68
C VAL A 167 -3.57 -11.60 -46.45
N LEU A 168 -2.58 -10.72 -46.33
CA LEU A 168 -1.80 -10.56 -45.10
C LEU A 168 -2.74 -10.03 -44.02
N THR A 169 -3.16 -10.90 -43.12
CA THR A 169 -3.99 -10.55 -41.97
C THR A 169 -3.08 -10.50 -40.75
N GLU A 170 -3.11 -9.39 -40.00
CA GLU A 170 -2.41 -9.31 -38.73
C GLU A 170 -3.05 -10.30 -37.75
N VAL A 171 -2.37 -11.42 -37.49
CA VAL A 171 -2.77 -12.36 -36.44
C VAL A 171 -2.18 -11.82 -35.14
N ILE A 172 -2.97 -11.03 -34.41
CA ILE A 172 -2.64 -10.70 -33.03
C ILE A 172 -2.92 -11.98 -32.22
N PRO A 173 -1.89 -12.66 -31.68
CA PRO A 173 -2.13 -13.84 -30.85
C PRO A 173 -2.98 -13.42 -29.66
N GLU A 174 -4.13 -14.08 -29.48
CA GLU A 174 -5.00 -13.86 -28.34
C GLU A 174 -4.29 -14.33 -27.08
N LEU A 175 -4.09 -13.41 -26.14
CA LEU A 175 -3.41 -13.68 -24.88
C LEU A 175 -4.23 -14.69 -24.07
N THR A 176 -3.62 -15.82 -23.67
CA THR A 176 -4.33 -16.82 -22.86
C THR A 176 -4.50 -16.36 -21.41
N PRO A 177 -5.44 -16.93 -20.63
CA PRO A 177 -5.53 -16.63 -19.20
C PRO A 177 -4.24 -16.93 -18.43
N GLU A 178 -3.48 -17.97 -18.79
CA GLU A 178 -2.20 -18.27 -18.12
C GLU A 178 -1.11 -17.25 -18.47
N GLU A 179 -1.11 -16.74 -19.70
CA GLU A 179 -0.21 -15.66 -20.11
C GLU A 179 -0.59 -14.34 -19.43
N PHE A 180 -1.89 -14.07 -19.31
CA PHE A 180 -2.40 -12.92 -18.56
C PHE A 180 -1.97 -12.96 -17.10
N PHE A 181 -2.06 -14.11 -16.42
CA PHE A 181 -1.56 -14.27 -15.05
C PHE A 181 -0.10 -13.81 -14.93
N LYS A 182 0.78 -14.29 -15.84
CA LYS A 182 2.21 -13.95 -15.83
C LYS A 182 2.51 -12.47 -16.08
N LEU A 183 1.64 -11.79 -16.82
CA LEU A 183 1.77 -10.35 -17.08
C LEU A 183 1.18 -9.52 -15.92
N ALA A 184 0.11 -9.99 -15.31
CA ALA A 184 -0.55 -9.31 -14.20
C ALA A 184 0.25 -9.43 -12.89
N GLU A 185 0.86 -10.58 -12.61
CA GLU A 185 1.63 -10.84 -11.39
C GLU A 185 2.62 -9.72 -11.03
N PRO A 186 3.58 -9.33 -11.90
CA PRO A 186 4.51 -8.26 -11.55
C PRO A 186 3.83 -6.92 -11.28
N ILE A 187 2.72 -6.59 -11.96
CA ILE A 187 1.94 -5.36 -11.74
C ILE A 187 1.35 -5.36 -10.33
N ILE A 188 0.79 -6.48 -9.89
CA ILE A 188 0.18 -6.61 -8.55
C ILE A 188 1.25 -6.63 -7.46
N LEU A 189 2.39 -7.28 -7.69
CA LEU A 189 3.50 -7.30 -6.74
C LEU A 189 4.13 -5.92 -6.57
N GLU A 190 4.25 -5.13 -7.64
CA GLU A 190 4.66 -3.73 -7.54
C GLU A 190 3.64 -2.94 -6.71
N TYR A 191 2.34 -3.13 -6.97
CA TYR A 191 1.27 -2.50 -6.19
C TYR A 191 1.36 -2.77 -4.69
N TYR A 192 1.73 -3.98 -4.25
CA TYR A 192 1.91 -4.28 -2.83
C TYR A 192 3.01 -3.45 -2.15
N GLU A 193 3.95 -2.89 -2.91
CA GLU A 193 5.01 -2.04 -2.38
C GLU A 193 4.61 -0.56 -2.30
N HIS A 194 3.91 -0.03 -3.32
CA HIS A 194 3.58 1.39 -3.41
C HIS A 194 2.13 1.76 -3.08
N GLY A 195 1.19 0.83 -3.21
CA GLY A 195 -0.23 1.01 -2.88
C GLY A 195 -1.01 1.92 -3.82
N ASP A 196 -0.54 2.13 -5.06
CA ASP A 196 -1.21 2.99 -6.06
C ASP A 196 -2.13 2.15 -6.97
N THR A 197 -3.44 2.21 -6.73
CA THR A 197 -4.46 1.50 -7.53
C THR A 197 -4.63 2.11 -8.93
N HIS A 198 -4.28 3.39 -9.12
CA HIS A 198 -4.40 4.05 -10.42
C HIS A 198 -3.36 3.53 -11.41
N GLU A 199 -2.13 3.32 -10.94
CA GLU A 199 -1.06 2.73 -11.75
C GLU A 199 -1.43 1.32 -12.23
N VAL A 200 -1.96 0.48 -11.33
CA VAL A 200 -2.46 -0.85 -11.69
C VAL A 200 -3.54 -0.76 -12.76
N ALA A 201 -4.51 0.15 -12.61
CA ALA A 201 -5.58 0.30 -13.58
C ALA A 201 -5.07 0.67 -14.98
N VAL A 202 -4.08 1.57 -15.08
CA VAL A 202 -3.46 1.95 -16.36
C VAL A 202 -2.72 0.76 -16.98
N ASN A 203 -1.90 0.05 -16.19
CA ASN A 203 -1.13 -1.09 -16.69
C ASN A 203 -2.04 -2.25 -17.12
N LEU A 204 -3.14 -2.50 -16.40
CA LEU A 204 -4.13 -3.51 -16.77
C LEU A 204 -4.88 -3.13 -18.04
N ASP A 205 -5.29 -1.86 -18.20
CA ASP A 205 -5.96 -1.39 -19.43
C ASP A 205 -5.08 -1.55 -20.69
N GLU A 206 -3.75 -1.49 -20.55
CA GLU A 206 -2.81 -1.70 -21.66
C GLU A 206 -2.73 -3.16 -22.12
N ILE A 207 -2.91 -4.12 -21.22
CA ILE A 207 -2.78 -5.56 -21.52
C ILE A 207 -4.14 -6.28 -21.69
N LEU A 208 -5.22 -5.72 -21.15
CA LEU A 208 -6.53 -6.38 -21.12
C LEU A 208 -7.25 -6.32 -22.47
N THR A 209 -7.61 -7.50 -22.96
CA THR A 209 -8.62 -7.68 -24.00
C THR A 209 -10.01 -7.87 -23.36
N GLY A 210 -11.09 -7.62 -24.10
CA GLY A 210 -12.45 -7.69 -23.57
C GLY A 210 -12.83 -9.05 -22.97
N PHE A 211 -12.25 -10.15 -23.46
CA PHE A 211 -12.53 -11.51 -22.95
C PHE A 211 -11.75 -11.85 -21.67
N LEU A 212 -10.67 -11.13 -21.36
CA LEU A 212 -9.84 -11.36 -20.17
C LEU A 212 -10.37 -10.66 -18.90
N ARG A 213 -11.26 -9.68 -19.04
CA ARG A 213 -11.80 -8.91 -17.91
C ARG A 213 -12.38 -9.78 -16.77
N PRO A 214 -13.10 -10.88 -17.03
CA PRO A 214 -13.59 -11.76 -15.97
C PRO A 214 -12.50 -12.44 -15.13
N TYR A 215 -11.29 -12.61 -15.69
CA TYR A 215 -10.17 -13.27 -15.01
C TYR A 215 -9.38 -12.32 -14.10
N VAL A 216 -9.57 -11.00 -14.21
CA VAL A 216 -8.83 -10.03 -13.39
C VAL A 216 -9.00 -10.34 -11.90
N THR A 217 -10.24 -10.50 -11.45
CA THR A 217 -10.54 -10.77 -10.03
C THR A 217 -9.98 -12.12 -9.58
N SER A 218 -10.06 -13.17 -10.40
CA SER A 218 -9.50 -14.47 -10.02
C SER A 218 -7.98 -14.39 -9.88
N VAL A 219 -7.30 -13.79 -10.86
CA VAL A 219 -5.84 -13.64 -10.86
C VAL A 219 -5.35 -12.83 -9.66
N ILE A 220 -5.94 -11.65 -9.37
CA ILE A 220 -5.46 -10.82 -8.26
C ILE A 220 -5.74 -11.45 -6.89
N VAL A 221 -6.83 -12.21 -6.74
CA VAL A 221 -7.11 -12.95 -5.50
C VAL A 221 -6.17 -14.15 -5.37
N GLU A 222 -5.92 -14.89 -6.45
CA GLU A 222 -4.94 -16.00 -6.48
C GLU A 222 -3.56 -15.51 -6.05
N ILE A 223 -3.08 -14.39 -6.59
CA ILE A 223 -1.82 -13.76 -6.16
C ILE A 223 -1.87 -13.42 -4.66
N ALA A 224 -3.00 -12.92 -4.14
CA ALA A 224 -3.15 -12.56 -2.73
C ALA A 224 -3.19 -13.76 -1.76
N LEU A 225 -3.55 -14.97 -2.22
CA LEU A 225 -3.58 -16.17 -1.38
C LEU A 225 -2.18 -16.50 -0.84
N ASP A 226 -1.15 -16.30 -1.67
CA ASP A 226 0.26 -16.53 -1.33
C ASP A 226 0.90 -15.44 -0.46
N HIS A 227 0.14 -14.39 -0.13
CA HIS A 227 0.62 -13.21 0.59
C HIS A 227 -0.06 -13.05 1.96
N LYS A 228 0.43 -12.09 2.75
CA LYS A 228 -0.05 -11.85 4.11
C LYS A 228 -1.35 -11.03 4.12
N ASP A 229 -1.95 -10.89 5.28
CA ASP A 229 -3.23 -10.20 5.42
C ASP A 229 -3.16 -8.71 5.03
N SER A 230 -2.00 -8.06 5.22
CA SER A 230 -1.81 -6.69 4.72
C SER A 230 -1.94 -6.58 3.20
N GLN A 231 -1.45 -7.56 2.43
CA GLN A 231 -1.65 -7.61 0.98
C GLN A 231 -3.09 -7.96 0.61
N ARG A 232 -3.76 -8.84 1.37
CA ARG A 232 -5.18 -9.21 1.13
C ARG A 232 -6.13 -8.03 1.32
N GLU A 233 -5.84 -7.17 2.30
CA GLU A 233 -6.49 -5.85 2.45
C GLU A 233 -6.28 -4.99 1.20
N MET A 234 -5.03 -4.85 0.74
CA MET A 234 -4.71 -4.08 -0.46
C MET A 234 -5.42 -4.63 -1.69
N THR A 235 -5.57 -5.95 -1.83
CA THR A 235 -6.30 -6.58 -2.93
C THR A 235 -7.79 -6.29 -2.87
N SER A 236 -8.38 -6.26 -1.66
CA SER A 236 -9.79 -5.87 -1.50
C SER A 236 -10.03 -4.44 -1.96
N VAL A 237 -9.15 -3.52 -1.53
CA VAL A 237 -9.16 -2.11 -1.99
C VAL A 237 -8.98 -2.03 -3.50
N LEU A 238 -8.06 -2.80 -4.07
CA LEU A 238 -7.81 -2.83 -5.50
C LEU A 238 -9.03 -3.30 -6.29
N ILE A 239 -9.71 -4.38 -5.86
CA ILE A 239 -10.94 -4.85 -6.51
C ILE A 239 -11.98 -3.73 -6.56
N SER A 240 -12.19 -3.04 -5.45
CA SER A 240 -13.12 -1.91 -5.34
C SER A 240 -12.73 -0.75 -6.26
N ASP A 241 -11.45 -0.38 -6.33
CA ASP A 241 -10.98 0.74 -7.14
C ASP A 241 -10.95 0.43 -8.65
N LEU A 242 -10.80 -0.85 -9.02
CA LEU A 242 -10.91 -1.29 -10.41
C LEU A 242 -12.37 -1.38 -10.88
N TYR A 243 -13.32 -1.52 -9.95
CA TYR A 243 -14.73 -1.63 -10.25
C TYR A 243 -15.26 -0.33 -10.91
N GLY A 244 -15.86 -0.49 -12.10
CA GLY A 244 -16.39 0.63 -12.89
C GLY A 244 -15.35 1.37 -13.73
N ARG A 245 -14.05 1.11 -13.50
CA ARG A 245 -12.95 1.63 -14.31
C ARG A 245 -12.45 0.61 -15.32
N VAL A 246 -11.98 -0.54 -14.84
CA VAL A 246 -11.35 -1.60 -15.65
C VAL A 246 -12.30 -2.77 -15.82
N ILE A 247 -12.95 -3.19 -14.73
CA ILE A 247 -13.84 -4.35 -14.66
C ILE A 247 -15.25 -3.96 -14.22
N THR A 248 -16.24 -4.72 -14.69
CA THR A 248 -17.64 -4.54 -14.29
C THR A 248 -18.03 -5.50 -13.17
N GLY A 249 -19.15 -5.25 -12.50
CA GLY A 249 -19.62 -6.15 -11.43
C GLY A 249 -19.89 -7.57 -11.94
N ARG A 250 -20.28 -7.72 -13.22
CA ARG A 250 -20.42 -9.04 -13.87
C ARG A 250 -19.09 -9.74 -14.09
N ASP A 251 -18.03 -8.98 -14.36
CA ASP A 251 -16.68 -9.53 -14.48
C ASP A 251 -16.17 -9.98 -13.11
N ILE A 252 -16.48 -9.22 -12.05
CA ILE A 252 -16.15 -9.57 -10.66
C ILE A 252 -16.93 -10.82 -10.22
N GLU A 253 -18.25 -10.90 -10.46
CA GLU A 253 -19.06 -12.09 -10.17
C GLU A 253 -18.45 -13.34 -10.84
N LYS A 254 -18.12 -13.27 -12.14
CA LYS A 254 -17.48 -14.38 -12.86
C LYS A 254 -16.10 -14.75 -12.33
N GLY A 255 -15.29 -13.77 -11.95
CA GLY A 255 -13.99 -14.05 -11.34
C GLY A 255 -14.12 -14.79 -10.02
N PHE A 256 -15.12 -14.46 -9.20
CA PHE A 256 -15.44 -15.22 -7.99
C PHE A 256 -16.01 -16.62 -8.28
N GLU A 257 -16.81 -16.78 -9.34
CA GLU A 257 -17.27 -18.11 -9.79
C GLU A 257 -16.08 -19.00 -10.15
N ILE A 258 -15.11 -18.49 -10.93
CA ILE A 258 -13.86 -19.18 -11.27
C ILE A 258 -13.09 -19.60 -10.01
N LEU A 259 -12.95 -18.69 -9.04
CA LEU A 259 -12.27 -18.99 -7.77
C LEU A 259 -13.00 -20.08 -6.97
N LEU A 260 -14.33 -20.04 -6.90
CA LEU A 260 -15.14 -21.04 -6.20
C LEU A 260 -15.01 -22.43 -6.85
N GLU A 261 -14.98 -22.49 -8.19
CA GLU A 261 -14.74 -23.73 -8.93
C GLU A 261 -13.34 -24.29 -8.66
N ASN A 262 -12.32 -23.44 -8.65
CA ASN A 262 -10.90 -23.80 -8.46
C ASN A 262 -10.49 -24.01 -7.00
N LEU A 263 -11.35 -23.72 -6.02
CA LEU A 263 -11.02 -23.84 -4.59
C LEU A 263 -10.44 -25.19 -4.15
N PRO A 264 -10.88 -26.37 -4.67
CA PRO A 264 -10.27 -27.65 -4.33
C PRO A 264 -8.77 -27.69 -4.65
N ASP A 265 -8.36 -27.09 -5.76
CA ASP A 265 -6.95 -27.02 -6.18
C ASP A 265 -6.20 -25.96 -5.36
N LEU A 266 -6.79 -24.78 -5.18
CA LEU A 266 -6.19 -23.70 -4.35
C LEU A 266 -5.93 -24.14 -2.89
N THR A 267 -6.75 -25.06 -2.37
CA THR A 267 -6.61 -25.59 -1.01
C THR A 267 -5.37 -26.50 -0.87
N LEU A 268 -4.82 -27.03 -1.97
CA LEU A 268 -3.60 -27.85 -1.94
C LEU A 268 -2.38 -27.03 -1.53
N ASP A 269 -2.28 -25.80 -2.03
CA ASP A 269 -1.18 -24.88 -1.70
C ASP A 269 -1.51 -24.03 -0.47
N THR A 270 -2.77 -23.58 -0.36
CA THR A 270 -3.25 -22.74 0.74
C THR A 270 -4.44 -23.39 1.46
N PRO A 271 -4.24 -24.14 2.56
CA PRO A 271 -5.32 -24.87 3.23
C PRO A 271 -6.44 -23.96 3.77
N GLU A 272 -6.15 -22.69 4.03
CA GLU A 272 -7.13 -21.69 4.48
C GLU A 272 -7.84 -20.96 3.31
N ALA A 273 -7.58 -21.32 2.05
CA ALA A 273 -8.15 -20.66 0.87
C ALA A 273 -9.68 -20.49 0.93
N PRO A 274 -10.49 -21.48 1.39
CA PRO A 274 -11.93 -21.28 1.52
C PRO A 274 -12.30 -20.14 2.49
N THR A 275 -11.59 -20.03 3.61
CA THR A 275 -11.82 -18.98 4.61
C THR A 275 -11.41 -17.61 4.06
N ILE A 276 -10.25 -17.54 3.41
CA ILE A 276 -9.73 -16.31 2.80
C ILE A 276 -10.67 -15.85 1.69
N LEU A 277 -11.11 -16.74 0.79
CA LEU A 277 -12.06 -16.40 -0.27
C LEU A 277 -13.40 -15.93 0.30
N GLY A 278 -13.89 -16.55 1.38
CA GLY A 278 -15.08 -16.10 2.09
C GLY A 278 -14.97 -14.67 2.64
N ASN A 279 -13.79 -14.27 3.12
CA ASN A 279 -13.53 -12.89 3.54
C ASN A 279 -13.56 -11.92 2.34
N PHE A 280 -12.91 -12.28 1.22
CA PHE A 280 -12.95 -11.48 -0.01
C PHE A 280 -14.38 -11.30 -0.54
N LEU A 281 -15.18 -12.37 -0.54
CA LEU A 281 -16.58 -12.32 -0.94
C LEU A 281 -17.40 -11.38 -0.06
N ALA A 282 -17.26 -11.48 1.26
CA ALA A 282 -17.95 -10.57 2.17
C ALA A 282 -17.52 -9.11 1.95
N ARG A 283 -16.23 -8.88 1.70
CA ARG A 283 -15.68 -7.55 1.43
C ARG A 283 -16.18 -6.98 0.11
N ALA A 284 -16.19 -7.77 -0.96
CA ALA A 284 -16.72 -7.35 -2.26
C ALA A 284 -18.24 -7.03 -2.21
N VAL A 285 -19.00 -7.71 -1.34
CA VAL A 285 -20.41 -7.35 -1.08
C VAL A 285 -20.51 -6.03 -0.30
N ALA A 286 -19.65 -5.82 0.70
CA ALA A 286 -19.65 -4.59 1.50
C ALA A 286 -19.24 -3.36 0.69
N ASP A 287 -18.35 -3.54 -0.28
CA ASP A 287 -17.84 -2.48 -1.17
C ASP A 287 -18.73 -2.31 -2.42
N ASP A 288 -19.94 -2.88 -2.42
CA ASP A 288 -20.92 -2.81 -3.52
C ASP A 288 -20.39 -3.30 -4.89
N CYS A 289 -19.32 -4.09 -4.91
CA CYS A 289 -18.73 -4.66 -6.13
C CYS A 289 -19.56 -5.80 -6.70
N ILE A 290 -20.19 -6.58 -5.81
CA ILE A 290 -21.12 -7.67 -6.15
C ILE A 290 -22.38 -7.60 -5.26
N PRO A 291 -23.55 -7.99 -5.76
CA PRO A 291 -24.79 -7.90 -5.01
C PRO A 291 -24.90 -9.01 -3.93
N PRO A 292 -25.54 -8.75 -2.77
CA PRO A 292 -25.70 -9.75 -1.70
C PRO A 292 -26.40 -11.05 -2.10
N LYS A 293 -27.17 -11.03 -3.21
CA LYS A 293 -27.79 -12.23 -3.78
C LYS A 293 -26.76 -13.31 -4.15
N PHE A 294 -25.53 -12.90 -4.49
CA PHE A 294 -24.43 -13.80 -4.84
C PHE A 294 -24.14 -14.76 -3.68
N ILE A 295 -24.26 -14.31 -2.42
CA ILE A 295 -24.00 -15.13 -1.23
C ILE A 295 -25.27 -15.82 -0.73
N THR A 296 -26.40 -15.10 -0.74
CA THR A 296 -27.66 -15.60 -0.15
C THR A 296 -28.39 -16.64 -1.01
N LYS A 297 -28.05 -16.76 -2.30
CA LYS A 297 -28.61 -17.75 -3.23
C LYS A 297 -27.52 -18.61 -3.87
N PRO A 298 -26.82 -19.46 -3.10
CA PRO A 298 -25.74 -20.30 -3.63
C PRO A 298 -26.20 -21.27 -4.73
N SER A 299 -27.49 -21.60 -4.78
CA SER A 299 -28.09 -22.41 -5.85
C SER A 299 -28.00 -21.78 -7.24
N ASP A 300 -27.83 -20.47 -7.31
CA ASP A 300 -27.74 -19.75 -8.59
C ASP A 300 -26.38 -20.01 -9.29
N HIS A 301 -25.39 -20.54 -8.56
CA HIS A 301 -24.04 -20.89 -9.04
C HIS A 301 -23.89 -22.35 -9.49
N GLY A 302 -24.97 -23.11 -9.56
CA GLY A 302 -24.92 -24.53 -9.88
C GLY A 302 -24.48 -25.42 -8.71
N GLU A 303 -23.87 -26.56 -9.02
CA GLU A 303 -23.41 -27.53 -8.01
C GLU A 303 -22.06 -27.11 -7.45
N LEU A 304 -22.07 -26.54 -6.25
CA LEU A 304 -20.86 -26.09 -5.55
C LEU A 304 -20.18 -27.25 -4.80
N ASN A 305 -18.85 -27.29 -4.88
CA ASN A 305 -18.04 -28.19 -4.07
C ASN A 305 -18.05 -27.81 -2.58
N GLU A 306 -17.55 -28.70 -1.71
CA GLU A 306 -17.57 -28.49 -0.25
C GLU A 306 -16.74 -27.28 0.20
N HIS A 307 -15.61 -27.03 -0.45
CA HIS A 307 -14.75 -25.88 -0.19
C HIS A 307 -15.46 -24.56 -0.56
N ALA A 308 -16.09 -24.50 -1.72
CA ALA A 308 -16.90 -23.37 -2.18
C ALA A 308 -18.07 -23.09 -1.24
N MET A 309 -18.77 -24.13 -0.79
CA MET A 309 -19.83 -24.00 0.20
C MET A 309 -19.32 -23.44 1.53
N THR A 310 -18.10 -23.82 1.93
CA THR A 310 -17.45 -23.28 3.14
C THR A 310 -17.13 -21.80 2.99
N ALA A 311 -16.61 -21.37 1.84
CA ALA A 311 -16.34 -19.96 1.53
C ALA A 311 -17.63 -19.11 1.55
N ILE A 312 -18.71 -19.60 0.92
CA ILE A 312 -20.00 -18.90 0.92
C ILE A 312 -20.57 -18.79 2.34
N ARG A 313 -20.55 -19.87 3.13
CA ARG A 313 -21.03 -19.83 4.54
C ARG A 313 -20.22 -18.85 5.39
N ARG A 314 -18.91 -18.78 5.16
CA ARG A 314 -18.03 -17.81 5.83
C ARG A 314 -18.44 -16.39 5.49
N ALA A 315 -18.65 -16.08 4.21
CA ALA A 315 -19.12 -14.78 3.76
C ALA A 315 -20.49 -14.43 4.32
N ASP A 316 -21.44 -15.37 4.27
CA ASP A 316 -22.81 -15.20 4.78
C ASP A 316 -22.82 -14.89 6.28
N THR A 317 -21.99 -15.59 7.05
CA THR A 317 -21.84 -15.35 8.49
C THR A 317 -21.34 -13.93 8.74
N LEU A 318 -20.30 -13.49 8.04
CA LEU A 318 -19.73 -12.14 8.20
C LEU A 318 -20.75 -11.04 7.89
N LEU A 319 -21.55 -11.19 6.84
CA LEU A 319 -22.56 -10.22 6.43
C LEU A 319 -23.74 -10.12 7.42
N HIS A 320 -24.05 -11.21 8.13
CA HIS A 320 -25.15 -11.27 9.10
C HIS A 320 -24.76 -11.01 10.55
N MET A 321 -23.46 -10.85 10.86
CA MET A 321 -23.02 -10.46 12.20
C MET A 321 -23.60 -9.08 12.58
N LYS A 322 -23.99 -8.90 13.85
CA LYS A 322 -24.43 -7.58 14.35
C LYS A 322 -23.27 -6.59 14.20
N GLN A 323 -23.53 -5.44 13.58
CA GLN A 323 -22.51 -4.48 13.13
C GLN A 323 -21.52 -5.00 12.08
N GLY A 324 -21.78 -6.16 11.44
CA GLY A 324 -20.86 -6.82 10.51
C GLY A 324 -20.35 -5.89 9.40
N TRP A 325 -21.25 -5.07 8.82
CA TRP A 325 -20.91 -4.11 7.78
C TRP A 325 -19.83 -3.09 8.19
N ALA A 326 -19.85 -2.60 9.42
CA ALA A 326 -18.86 -1.64 9.91
C ALA A 326 -17.52 -2.28 10.29
N HIS A 327 -17.49 -3.61 10.48
CA HIS A 327 -16.28 -4.36 10.86
C HIS A 327 -15.60 -5.03 9.68
N LEU A 328 -16.24 -5.08 8.51
CA LEU A 328 -15.67 -5.68 7.29
C LEU A 328 -14.45 -4.91 6.77
N ASP A 329 -14.32 -3.62 7.12
CA ASP A 329 -13.10 -2.83 6.90
C ASP A 329 -11.86 -3.42 7.61
N ASN A 330 -12.06 -4.25 8.64
CA ASN A 330 -10.98 -4.88 9.39
C ASN A 330 -10.97 -6.41 9.26
N VAL A 331 -11.60 -6.98 8.23
CA VAL A 331 -11.70 -8.45 8.07
C VAL A 331 -10.33 -9.12 7.95
N TRP A 332 -9.35 -8.40 7.42
CA TRP A 332 -7.93 -8.80 7.31
C TRP A 332 -7.08 -8.36 8.51
N GLY A 333 -7.68 -7.64 9.47
CA GLY A 333 -6.98 -7.06 10.60
C GLY A 333 -6.43 -5.65 10.35
N MET A 334 -5.78 -5.12 11.38
CA MET A 334 -5.29 -3.73 11.44
C MET A 334 -3.76 -3.63 11.32
N GLY A 335 -3.11 -4.68 10.82
CA GLY A 335 -1.67 -4.74 10.58
C GLY A 335 -1.25 -4.18 9.21
N GLY A 336 0.06 -4.12 9.01
CA GLY A 336 0.68 -3.75 7.73
C GLY A 336 1.46 -2.44 7.76
N PRO A 337 2.52 -2.31 6.93
CA PRO A 337 3.41 -1.16 6.93
C PRO A 337 2.76 0.14 6.42
N LEU A 338 1.67 0.03 5.64
CA LEU A 338 0.93 1.17 5.11
C LEU A 338 -0.09 1.76 6.10
N ARG A 339 -0.32 1.11 7.25
CA ARG A 339 -1.24 1.62 8.27
C ARG A 339 -0.62 2.82 8.99
N PRO A 340 -1.42 3.83 9.40
CA PRO A 340 -0.92 4.95 10.18
C PRO A 340 -0.23 4.49 11.47
N VAL A 341 0.92 5.08 11.81
CA VAL A 341 1.70 4.75 13.01
C VAL A 341 0.85 4.77 14.28
N LYS A 342 -0.06 5.76 14.42
CA LYS A 342 -0.97 5.85 15.56
C LYS A 342 -1.88 4.62 15.72
N THR A 343 -2.34 4.04 14.61
CA THR A 343 -3.15 2.83 14.62
C THR A 343 -2.33 1.65 15.11
N ILE A 344 -1.11 1.50 14.60
CA ILE A 344 -0.18 0.43 15.00
C ILE A 344 0.20 0.55 16.49
N THR A 345 0.56 1.73 16.97
CA THR A 345 0.83 1.96 18.40
C THR A 345 -0.38 1.59 19.25
N LYS A 346 -1.60 1.99 18.85
CA LYS A 346 -2.83 1.60 19.55
C LYS A 346 -3.01 0.08 19.61
N GLN A 347 -2.74 -0.64 18.53
CA GLN A 347 -2.81 -2.11 18.53
C GLN A 347 -1.76 -2.74 19.46
N MET A 348 -0.54 -2.21 19.50
CA MET A 348 0.49 -2.67 20.44
C MET A 348 0.06 -2.45 21.89
N THR A 349 -0.51 -1.29 22.22
CA THR A 349 -1.05 -1.03 23.56
C THR A 349 -2.21 -1.98 23.91
N LEU A 350 -3.11 -2.26 22.97
CA LEU A 350 -4.21 -3.21 23.18
C LEU A 350 -3.70 -4.63 23.42
N LEU A 351 -2.74 -5.10 22.61
CA LEU A 351 -2.06 -6.38 22.79
C LEU A 351 -1.46 -6.49 24.20
N LEU A 352 -0.73 -5.47 24.65
CA LEU A 352 -0.12 -5.47 25.98
C LEU A 352 -1.17 -5.51 27.09
N LYS A 353 -2.26 -4.75 26.97
CA LYS A 353 -3.38 -4.75 27.94
C LYS A 353 -4.09 -6.10 27.99
N GLU A 354 -4.32 -6.70 26.82
CA GLU A 354 -4.92 -8.03 26.71
C GLU A 354 -4.04 -9.08 27.38
N TYR A 355 -2.73 -9.08 27.08
CA TYR A 355 -1.77 -9.97 27.71
C TYR A 355 -1.73 -9.78 29.24
N LEU A 356 -1.77 -8.54 29.74
CA LEU A 356 -1.81 -8.32 31.19
C LEU A 356 -3.05 -8.94 31.85
N SER A 357 -4.15 -9.04 31.11
CA SER A 357 -5.42 -9.60 31.58
C SER A 357 -5.48 -11.12 31.43
N SER A 358 -5.03 -11.66 30.30
CA SER A 358 -5.13 -13.08 29.94
C SER A 358 -3.93 -13.92 30.39
N ARG A 359 -2.74 -13.31 30.47
CA ARG A 359 -1.43 -13.96 30.58
C ARG A 359 -1.11 -14.93 29.45
N ASP A 360 -1.79 -14.81 28.30
CA ASP A 360 -1.56 -15.68 27.16
C ASP A 360 -0.40 -15.17 26.29
N ILE A 361 0.77 -15.80 26.46
CA ILE A 361 1.98 -15.49 25.69
C ILE A 361 1.81 -15.85 24.21
N GLN A 362 1.12 -16.95 23.90
CA GLN A 362 0.98 -17.39 22.51
C GLN A 362 0.05 -16.46 21.73
N GLU A 363 -1.01 -15.96 22.37
CA GLU A 363 -1.86 -14.96 21.75
C GLU A 363 -1.13 -13.64 21.55
N ALA A 364 -0.35 -13.17 22.54
CA ALA A 364 0.49 -11.98 22.37
C ALA A 364 1.50 -12.13 21.21
N HIS A 365 2.12 -13.31 21.05
CA HIS A 365 2.98 -13.63 19.92
C HIS A 365 2.22 -13.58 18.59
N ARG A 366 0.99 -14.10 18.56
CA ARG A 366 0.12 -14.10 17.37
C ARG A 366 -0.26 -12.69 16.96
N CYS A 367 -0.76 -11.90 17.90
CA CYS A 367 -1.11 -10.50 17.72
C CYS A 367 0.07 -9.68 17.19
N LEU A 368 1.28 -9.86 17.74
CA LEU A 368 2.46 -9.13 17.28
C LEU A 368 2.83 -9.48 15.84
N ARG A 369 2.78 -10.77 15.46
CA ARG A 369 3.04 -11.20 14.08
C ARG A 369 2.03 -10.61 13.09
N ALA A 370 0.76 -10.57 13.48
CA ALA A 370 -0.32 -10.03 12.67
C ALA A 370 -0.18 -8.52 12.40
N LEU A 371 0.62 -7.78 13.17
CA LEU A 371 0.89 -6.36 12.88
C LEU A 371 1.83 -6.17 11.70
N GLU A 372 2.65 -7.17 11.35
CA GLU A 372 3.55 -7.15 10.18
C GLU A 372 4.55 -5.98 10.13
N VAL A 373 4.98 -5.45 11.29
CA VAL A 373 5.88 -4.29 11.38
C VAL A 373 7.16 -4.58 12.20
N PRO A 374 8.00 -5.55 11.78
CA PRO A 374 9.15 -6.01 12.58
C PRO A 374 10.15 -4.91 12.95
N HIS A 375 10.33 -3.91 12.08
CA HIS A 375 11.22 -2.78 12.34
C HIS A 375 10.66 -1.75 13.32
N PHE A 376 9.37 -1.83 13.65
CA PHE A 376 8.71 -0.95 14.60
C PHE A 376 8.45 -1.64 15.96
N HIS A 377 8.91 -2.87 16.17
CA HIS A 377 8.74 -3.60 17.43
C HIS A 377 9.41 -2.92 18.65
N HIS A 378 10.35 -1.99 18.42
CA HIS A 378 10.88 -1.15 19.51
C HIS A 378 9.81 -0.26 20.16
N GLU A 379 8.68 -0.02 19.50
CA GLU A 379 7.51 0.63 20.07
C GLU A 379 6.81 -0.26 21.10
N LEU A 380 6.58 -1.53 20.79
CA LEU A 380 6.00 -2.49 21.74
C LEU A 380 6.86 -2.56 23.01
N VAL A 381 8.18 -2.60 22.85
CA VAL A 381 9.11 -2.63 23.99
C VAL A 381 9.00 -1.35 24.80
N TYR A 382 9.04 -0.18 24.15
CA TYR A 382 8.85 1.12 24.81
C TYR A 382 7.55 1.16 25.62
N GLU A 383 6.41 0.87 24.97
CA GLU A 383 5.09 0.86 25.60
C GLU A 383 5.03 -0.15 26.76
N SER A 384 5.62 -1.33 26.62
CA SER A 384 5.63 -2.34 27.70
C SER A 384 6.38 -1.86 28.95
N VAL A 385 7.50 -1.15 28.78
CA VAL A 385 8.26 -0.61 29.89
C VAL A 385 7.53 0.58 30.51
N VAL A 386 7.02 1.51 29.70
CA VAL A 386 6.23 2.66 30.21
C VAL A 386 5.01 2.19 31.00
N MET A 387 4.22 1.26 30.45
CA MET A 387 3.08 0.65 31.17
C MET A 387 3.50 -0.02 32.48
N THR A 388 4.69 -0.64 32.51
CA THR A 388 5.25 -1.23 33.73
C THR A 388 5.53 -0.16 34.79
N LEU A 389 6.19 0.94 34.39
CA LEU A 389 6.52 2.06 35.28
C LEU A 389 5.27 2.72 35.87
N GLU A 390 4.23 2.92 35.05
CA GLU A 390 2.96 3.52 35.45
C GLU A 390 2.13 2.62 36.38
N SER A 391 2.20 1.30 36.20
CA SER A 391 1.36 0.36 36.93
C SER A 391 1.65 0.27 38.44
N LEU A 392 2.86 0.65 38.87
CA LEU A 392 3.32 0.52 40.26
C LEU A 392 3.12 -0.89 40.87
N SER A 393 3.08 -1.92 40.03
CA SER A 393 2.70 -3.28 40.42
C SER A 393 3.79 -4.31 40.07
N GLN A 394 4.23 -5.06 41.08
CA GLN A 394 5.18 -6.16 40.91
C GLN A 394 4.66 -7.27 39.98
N THR A 395 3.35 -7.52 39.99
CA THR A 395 2.76 -8.55 39.12
C THR A 395 2.77 -8.12 37.65
N THR A 396 2.71 -6.81 37.39
CA THR A 396 2.86 -6.25 36.04
C THR A 396 4.31 -6.34 35.60
N GLU A 397 5.26 -5.98 36.46
CA GLU A 397 6.70 -6.13 36.19
C GLU A 397 7.09 -7.58 35.87
N GLU A 398 6.58 -8.54 36.64
CA GLU A 398 6.86 -9.96 36.41
C GLU A 398 6.39 -10.43 35.05
N ALA A 399 5.15 -10.10 34.69
CA ALA A 399 4.59 -10.53 33.44
C ALA A 399 5.15 -9.79 32.23
N MET A 400 5.40 -8.48 32.31
CA MET A 400 6.04 -7.78 31.20
C MET A 400 7.47 -8.29 30.96
N CYS A 401 8.21 -8.61 32.03
CA CYS A 401 9.50 -9.28 31.89
C CYS A 401 9.37 -10.67 31.24
N GLU A 402 8.36 -11.46 31.63
CA GLU A 402 8.09 -12.78 31.05
C GLU A 402 7.74 -12.68 29.55
N LEU A 403 6.87 -11.74 29.17
CA LEU A 403 6.52 -11.49 27.77
C LEU A 403 7.74 -11.08 26.95
N LEU A 404 8.51 -10.08 27.41
CA LEU A 404 9.69 -9.60 26.68
C LEU A 404 10.75 -10.70 26.54
N ALA A 405 10.99 -11.51 27.57
CA ALA A 405 11.88 -12.65 27.50
C ALA A 405 11.39 -13.72 26.50
N SER A 406 10.08 -13.97 26.44
CA SER A 406 9.49 -14.90 25.47
C SER A 406 9.61 -14.37 24.03
N LEU A 407 9.41 -13.06 23.83
CA LEU A 407 9.53 -12.41 22.53
C LEU A 407 10.98 -12.43 22.01
N ASP A 408 11.98 -12.23 22.87
CA ASP A 408 13.40 -12.38 22.54
C ASP A 408 13.74 -13.84 22.19
N LYS A 409 13.34 -14.79 23.04
CA LYS A 409 13.58 -16.23 22.82
C LYS A 409 12.95 -16.75 21.54
N ALA A 410 11.77 -16.24 21.17
CA ALA A 410 11.09 -16.58 19.92
C ALA A 410 11.60 -15.80 18.70
N CYS A 411 12.61 -14.94 18.88
CA CYS A 411 13.16 -14.04 17.85
C CYS A 411 12.10 -13.15 17.18
N LEU A 412 11.02 -12.81 17.90
CA LEU A 412 9.96 -11.93 17.39
C LEU A 412 10.34 -10.46 17.54
N VAL A 413 11.03 -10.12 18.62
CA VAL A 413 11.66 -8.81 18.79
C VAL A 413 13.15 -9.01 18.57
N LEU A 414 13.69 -8.36 17.54
CA LEU A 414 15.12 -8.42 17.26
C LEU A 414 15.92 -7.75 18.39
N PRO A 415 17.13 -8.21 18.73
CA PRO A 415 17.95 -7.61 19.79
C PRO A 415 18.17 -6.10 19.64
N ALA A 416 18.33 -5.62 18.40
CA ALA A 416 18.45 -4.19 18.12
C ALA A 416 17.16 -3.41 18.43
N GLY A 417 15.99 -3.99 18.15
CA GLY A 417 14.70 -3.40 18.49
C GLY A 417 14.42 -3.43 19.99
N MET A 418 14.82 -4.50 20.68
CA MET A 418 14.78 -4.60 22.14
C MET A 418 15.62 -3.49 22.78
N GLU A 419 16.88 -3.36 22.36
CA GLU A 419 17.77 -2.32 22.82
C GLU A 419 17.22 -0.91 22.55
N GLN A 420 16.77 -0.66 21.32
CA GLN A 420 16.19 0.64 20.95
C GLN A 420 14.97 1.00 21.82
N GLY A 421 14.10 0.03 22.14
CA GLY A 421 12.96 0.26 23.02
C GLY A 421 13.36 0.73 24.41
N PHE A 422 14.32 0.05 25.06
CA PHE A 422 14.84 0.48 26.36
C PHE A 422 15.54 1.84 26.31
N MET A 423 16.38 2.08 25.28
CA MET A 423 17.09 3.36 25.14
C MET A 423 16.13 4.55 25.04
N ARG A 424 15.05 4.39 24.27
CA ARG A 424 14.00 5.43 24.17
C ARG A 424 13.38 5.75 25.51
N VAL A 425 13.08 4.74 26.33
CA VAL A 425 12.57 4.97 27.70
C VAL A 425 13.59 5.75 28.52
N PHE A 426 14.88 5.40 28.43
CA PHE A 426 15.94 6.08 29.17
C PHE A 426 16.06 7.56 28.81
N ASP A 427 15.95 7.87 27.52
CA ASP A 427 15.95 9.25 27.01
C ASP A 427 14.73 10.04 27.53
N ASP A 428 13.55 9.41 27.59
CA ASP A 428 12.29 10.02 28.03
C ASP A 428 12.11 10.04 29.57
N MET A 429 13.03 9.47 30.36
CA MET A 429 12.86 9.33 31.81
C MET A 429 12.66 10.66 32.56
N ALA A 430 13.20 11.76 32.02
CA ALA A 430 13.04 13.09 32.60
C ALA A 430 11.58 13.59 32.51
N ASP A 431 10.84 13.16 31.49
CA ASP A 431 9.43 13.49 31.29
C ASP A 431 8.55 12.47 32.01
N ILE A 432 8.84 11.17 31.89
CA ILE A 432 8.09 10.09 32.56
C ILE A 432 8.02 10.31 34.08
N VAL A 433 9.10 10.80 34.71
CA VAL A 433 9.13 11.03 36.17
C VAL A 433 8.22 12.18 36.62
N LEU A 434 7.81 13.08 35.71
CA LEU A 434 6.86 14.14 36.03
C LEU A 434 5.49 13.55 36.35
N ASP A 435 5.09 12.51 35.63
CA ASP A 435 3.83 11.79 35.85
C ASP A 435 3.96 10.67 36.88
N VAL A 436 5.13 10.00 36.93
CA VAL A 436 5.41 8.87 37.83
C VAL A 436 6.63 9.17 38.72
N PRO A 437 6.46 9.74 39.93
CA PRO A 437 7.58 10.16 40.79
C PRO A 437 8.57 9.05 41.21
N LEU A 438 8.11 7.79 41.18
CA LEU A 438 8.89 6.60 41.53
C LEU A 438 9.51 5.89 40.31
N ALA A 439 9.37 6.44 39.09
CA ALA A 439 9.76 5.78 37.84
C ALA A 439 11.20 5.24 37.87
N TYR A 440 12.18 6.04 38.32
CA TYR A 440 13.58 5.59 38.39
C TYR A 440 13.79 4.35 39.29
N ILE A 441 13.04 4.23 40.39
CA ILE A 441 13.18 3.09 41.32
C ILE A 441 12.57 1.84 40.70
N ILE A 442 11.43 1.99 40.02
CA ILE A 442 10.75 0.89 39.35
C ILE A 442 11.58 0.43 38.15
N LEU A 443 12.14 1.37 37.38
CA LEU A 443 12.99 1.07 36.24
C LEU A 443 14.23 0.29 36.65
N ASP A 444 14.92 0.71 37.71
CA ASP A 444 16.10 0.01 38.24
C ASP A 444 15.78 -1.45 38.59
N ARG A 445 14.69 -1.66 39.34
CA ARG A 445 14.20 -2.99 39.70
C ARG A 445 13.79 -3.83 38.48
N PHE A 446 13.08 -3.21 37.53
CA PHE A 446 12.60 -3.90 36.34
C PHE A 446 13.76 -4.32 35.43
N VAL A 447 14.72 -3.44 35.19
CA VAL A 447 15.91 -3.75 34.39
C VAL A 447 16.77 -4.82 35.06
N GLU A 448 16.92 -4.80 36.39
CA GLU A 448 17.59 -5.90 37.11
C GLU A 448 16.86 -7.24 36.91
N ARG A 449 15.52 -7.23 36.94
CA ARG A 449 14.71 -8.41 36.66
C ARG A 449 14.92 -8.92 35.23
N CYS A 450 14.91 -8.03 34.24
CA CYS A 450 15.20 -8.35 32.84
C CYS A 450 16.62 -8.90 32.66
N ASN A 451 17.60 -8.37 33.40
CA ASN A 451 18.98 -8.88 33.42
C ASN A 451 19.03 -10.33 33.88
N ARG A 452 18.34 -10.65 34.97
CA ARG A 452 18.27 -12.02 35.51
C ARG A 452 17.56 -12.97 34.54
N ALA A 453 16.61 -12.47 33.75
CA ALA A 453 15.95 -13.22 32.69
C ALA A 453 16.83 -13.43 31.44
N GLY A 454 17.93 -12.68 31.30
CA GLY A 454 19.01 -12.95 30.35
C GLY A 454 18.80 -12.45 28.92
N PHE A 455 17.84 -11.55 28.67
CA PHE A 455 17.54 -11.04 27.32
C PHE A 455 18.03 -9.61 27.04
N ILE A 456 18.54 -8.90 28.05
CA ILE A 456 19.06 -7.54 27.87
C ILE A 456 20.57 -7.53 27.68
N THR A 457 21.06 -6.56 26.92
CA THR A 457 22.49 -6.42 26.59
C THR A 457 23.24 -5.58 27.62
N ASP A 458 24.57 -5.73 27.68
CA ASP A 458 25.45 -4.88 28.49
C ASP A 458 25.32 -3.39 28.13
N LYS A 459 24.93 -3.09 26.89
CA LYS A 459 24.67 -1.72 26.44
C LYS A 459 23.46 -1.13 27.14
N ILE A 460 22.37 -1.89 27.31
CA ILE A 460 21.20 -1.45 28.10
C ILE A 460 21.64 -1.16 29.54
N LEU A 461 22.38 -2.07 30.17
CA LEU A 461 22.83 -1.90 31.55
C LEU A 461 23.74 -0.68 31.76
N SER A 462 24.69 -0.46 30.85
CA SER A 462 25.65 0.65 30.95
C SER A 462 25.05 2.03 30.72
N ASN A 463 23.91 2.13 30.04
CA ASN A 463 23.21 3.40 29.76
C ASN A 463 22.05 3.67 30.73
N MET A 464 21.86 2.85 31.76
CA MET A 464 20.82 3.04 32.76
C MET A 464 20.90 4.42 33.41
N PRO A 465 19.83 5.24 33.34
CA PRO A 465 19.87 6.59 33.85
C PRO A 465 19.77 6.58 35.38
N SER A 466 20.74 7.23 36.04
CA SER A 466 20.66 7.46 37.48
C SER A 466 19.91 8.76 37.75
N ARG A 467 18.99 8.76 38.72
CA ARG A 467 18.36 10.01 39.18
C ARG A 467 19.47 10.90 39.73
N GLY A 468 19.84 11.94 38.97
CA GLY A 468 20.75 12.96 39.42
C GLY A 468 20.23 13.49 40.75
N ARG A 469 20.89 13.12 41.85
CA ARG A 469 20.53 13.63 43.17
C ARG A 469 20.73 15.14 43.06
N LYS A 470 19.65 15.93 42.99
CA LYS A 470 19.73 17.38 43.21
C LYS A 470 20.42 17.50 44.56
N ARG A 471 21.72 17.80 44.54
CA ARG A 471 22.40 18.26 45.74
C ARG A 471 21.68 19.57 46.01
N PHE A 472 20.70 19.54 46.90
CA PHE A 472 20.37 20.72 47.66
C PHE A 472 21.69 21.10 48.30
N VAL A 473 22.38 22.06 47.68
CA VAL A 473 23.42 22.80 48.36
C VAL A 473 22.65 23.45 49.49
N SER A 474 22.65 22.83 50.67
CA SER A 474 22.30 23.56 51.88
C SER A 474 23.20 24.78 51.86
N GLU A 475 22.62 25.98 51.88
CA GLU A 475 23.31 27.27 51.77
C GLU A 475 24.43 27.49 52.83
N GLY A 476 24.76 26.49 53.65
CA GLY A 476 25.77 26.53 54.70
C GLY A 476 26.99 25.62 54.52
N ASP A 477 27.17 24.84 53.45
CA ASP A 477 28.40 24.05 53.25
C ASP A 477 29.09 24.44 51.94
N GLY A 478 30.10 25.30 52.06
CA GLY A 478 30.78 26.02 50.98
C GLY A 478 31.60 25.16 50.01
N GLY A 479 30.95 24.24 49.30
CA GLY A 479 31.51 23.58 48.12
C GLY A 479 32.77 22.75 48.34
N HIS A 480 33.09 22.34 49.57
CA HIS A 480 34.25 21.49 49.81
C HIS A 480 33.93 20.02 49.49
N ILE A 481 34.61 19.51 48.47
CA ILE A 481 34.61 18.08 48.14
C ILE A 481 35.26 17.34 49.32
N LYS A 482 34.55 16.38 49.94
CA LYS A 482 35.13 15.51 50.98
C LYS A 482 36.35 14.77 50.40
N PRO A 483 37.53 14.84 51.02
CA PRO A 483 38.68 14.08 50.56
C PRO A 483 38.45 12.57 50.72
N PRO A 484 39.05 11.73 49.87
CA PRO A 484 38.74 10.31 49.75
C PRO A 484 39.26 9.43 50.89
N THR A 485 39.95 9.99 51.88
CA THR A 485 40.62 9.23 52.94
C THR A 485 40.19 9.72 54.32
N ILE A 486 39.51 8.83 55.05
CA ILE A 486 39.23 9.00 56.48
C ILE A 486 40.50 8.58 57.23
N PRO A 487 41.14 9.43 58.04
CA PRO A 487 42.23 8.99 58.88
C PRO A 487 41.66 8.12 60.00
N ILE A 488 42.25 6.93 60.15
CA ILE A 488 42.03 6.03 61.30
C ILE A 488 42.43 6.80 62.56
N ARG A 489 41.51 6.87 63.53
CA ARG A 489 41.80 7.40 64.86
C ARG A 489 42.54 6.34 65.66
N ASP A 490 43.68 6.73 66.24
CA ASP A 490 44.30 6.06 67.38
C ASP A 490 43.41 6.12 68.63
#